data_AF-A0A7Z1GSS3-F1
#
_entry.id   AF-A0A7Z1GSS3-F1
#
_cell.length_a   1.000
_cell.length_b   1.000
_cell.length_c   1.000
_cell.angle_alpha   90.00
_cell.angle_beta   90.00
_cell.angle_gamma   90.00
#
_symmetry.space_group_name_H-M   'P 1'
#
loop_
_entity.id
_entity.type
_entity.pdbx_description
1 polymer ?
#
loop_
_entity_poly.entity_id
_entity_poly.type
_entity_poly.pdbx_seq_one_letter_code
_entity_poly.pdbx_strand_id
1 'polypeptide(L)'
;MDITKDKTDWSDAELAAAVGAYLKMLAWEKSGQPFNKALENRLLREGPVAGRAKGSIEFRMQNISTVLVRMGWDRIEGYKPAKNVGTGVEQRIRQALAAQGVFESEDAAQTADEQTLIRRASKLQQQPFTQLPDGIAQPQKVSTVSATFVRDPKVRAWVLKEANGICEGCGANAPFEVDGLPFLEVHHVKHLAQKGSDRITNAVALCPNCHQRCHRSSDREAFTEGLYAKVGRLARE
;
A
#
# COMPACT_ATOMS: atom_id res chain seq x y z
N MET A 1 14.78 -18.05 -42.41
CA MET A 1 15.19 -17.12 -41.35
C MET A 1 14.36 -17.44 -40.13
N ASP A 2 14.97 -18.17 -39.22
CA ASP A 2 14.37 -18.63 -37.98
C ASP A 2 14.42 -17.48 -36.98
N ILE A 3 13.28 -16.82 -36.75
CA ILE A 3 13.19 -15.74 -35.76
C ILE A 3 13.06 -16.44 -34.41
N THR A 4 14.16 -16.44 -33.67
CA THR A 4 14.22 -16.81 -32.25
C THR A 4 13.10 -16.10 -31.50
N LYS A 5 12.08 -16.85 -31.08
CA LYS A 5 11.02 -16.39 -30.18
C LYS A 5 11.65 -16.09 -28.83
N ASP A 6 12.13 -14.87 -28.65
CA ASP A 6 12.39 -14.36 -27.31
C ASP A 6 11.05 -14.34 -26.56
N LYS A 7 10.94 -15.17 -25.53
CA LYS A 7 9.87 -15.11 -24.53
C LYS A 7 10.14 -13.90 -23.62
N THR A 8 10.22 -12.71 -24.20
CA THR A 8 10.22 -11.47 -23.44
C THR A 8 8.85 -11.32 -22.78
N ASP A 9 8.80 -11.07 -21.48
CA ASP A 9 7.53 -10.79 -20.82
C ASP A 9 6.89 -9.51 -21.36
N TRP A 10 5.56 -9.40 -21.30
CA TRP A 10 4.85 -8.17 -21.69
C TRP A 10 5.34 -7.00 -20.84
N SER A 11 5.65 -5.86 -21.46
CA SER A 11 5.91 -4.61 -20.74
C SER A 11 4.61 -3.93 -20.29
N ASP A 12 4.69 -3.00 -19.34
CA ASP A 12 3.51 -2.25 -18.89
C ASP A 12 2.95 -1.35 -19.99
N ALA A 13 3.81 -0.81 -20.86
CA ALA A 13 3.40 -0.01 -22.01
C ALA A 13 2.61 -0.85 -23.05
N GLU A 14 3.12 -2.05 -23.38
CA GLU A 14 2.40 -2.99 -24.27
C GLU A 14 1.03 -3.35 -23.68
N LEU A 15 0.98 -3.59 -22.37
CA LEU A 15 -0.25 -3.97 -21.68
C LEU A 15 -1.26 -2.82 -21.64
N ALA A 16 -0.81 -1.61 -21.33
CA ALA A 16 -1.63 -0.41 -21.34
C ALA A 16 -2.22 -0.14 -22.73
N ALA A 17 -1.43 -0.32 -23.80
CA ALA A 17 -1.90 -0.18 -25.17
C ALA A 17 -2.98 -1.23 -25.52
N ALA A 18 -2.77 -2.50 -25.12
CA ALA A 18 -3.77 -3.55 -25.33
C ALA A 18 -5.08 -3.28 -24.57
N VAL A 19 -4.99 -2.80 -23.31
CA VAL A 19 -6.16 -2.39 -22.52
C VAL A 19 -6.88 -1.21 -23.17
N GLY A 20 -6.16 -0.17 -23.59
CA GLY A 20 -6.76 0.98 -24.27
C GLY A 20 -7.50 0.59 -25.56
N ALA A 21 -6.90 -0.27 -26.39
CA ALA A 21 -7.56 -0.78 -27.60
C ALA A 21 -8.79 -1.64 -27.27
N TYR A 22 -8.73 -2.45 -26.21
CA TYR A 22 -9.88 -3.22 -25.73
C TYR A 22 -11.03 -2.30 -25.31
N LEU A 23 -10.75 -1.29 -24.48
CA LEU A 23 -11.77 -0.36 -23.99
C LEU A 23 -12.40 0.46 -25.12
N LYS A 24 -11.59 0.90 -26.09
CA LYS A 24 -12.07 1.55 -27.33
C LYS A 24 -13.04 0.66 -28.10
N MET A 25 -12.69 -0.60 -28.33
CA MET A 25 -13.58 -1.57 -28.99
C MET A 25 -14.84 -1.86 -28.17
N LEU A 26 -14.73 -1.96 -26.85
CA LEU A 26 -15.88 -2.16 -25.98
C LEU A 26 -16.85 -0.97 -26.03
N ALA A 27 -16.33 0.26 -26.06
CA ALA A 27 -17.16 1.45 -26.22
C ALA A 27 -17.92 1.44 -27.54
N TRP A 28 -17.26 1.04 -28.64
CA TRP A 28 -17.93 0.85 -29.92
C TRP A 28 -19.03 -0.21 -29.87
N GLU A 29 -18.75 -1.38 -29.30
CA GLU A 29 -19.75 -2.46 -29.14
C GLU A 29 -20.97 -1.98 -28.34
N LYS A 30 -20.75 -1.29 -27.21
CA LYS A 30 -21.83 -0.73 -26.38
C LYS A 30 -22.66 0.33 -27.10
N SER A 31 -22.04 1.09 -28.00
CA SER A 31 -22.73 2.10 -28.82
C SER A 31 -23.36 1.53 -30.10
N GLY A 32 -23.24 0.22 -30.35
CA GLY A 32 -23.70 -0.41 -31.59
C GLY A 32 -22.86 -0.05 -32.83
N GLN A 33 -21.70 0.59 -32.65
CA GLN A 33 -20.81 0.90 -33.77
C GLN A 33 -20.03 -0.35 -34.20
N PRO A 34 -19.96 -0.65 -35.50
CA PRO A 34 -19.19 -1.78 -36.00
C PRO A 34 -17.69 -1.54 -35.82
N PHE A 35 -16.96 -2.58 -35.43
CA PHE A 35 -15.50 -2.54 -35.33
C PHE A 35 -14.90 -3.86 -35.84
N ASN A 36 -13.63 -3.81 -36.23
CA ASN A 36 -12.92 -4.97 -36.77
C ASN A 36 -11.76 -5.37 -35.85
N LYS A 37 -11.96 -6.46 -35.09
CA LYS A 37 -10.95 -7.04 -34.18
C LYS A 37 -9.62 -7.34 -34.87
N ALA A 38 -9.65 -7.83 -36.12
CA ALA A 38 -8.44 -8.16 -36.85
C ALA A 38 -7.67 -6.91 -37.31
N LEU A 39 -8.38 -5.81 -37.58
CA LEU A 39 -7.77 -4.51 -37.87
C LEU A 39 -7.11 -3.93 -36.62
N GLU A 40 -7.80 -3.88 -35.48
CA GLU A 40 -7.24 -3.36 -34.23
C GLU A 40 -6.02 -4.17 -33.77
N ASN A 41 -6.06 -5.50 -33.90
CA ASN A 41 -4.90 -6.36 -33.67
C ASN A 41 -3.72 -6.00 -34.58
N ARG A 42 -3.97 -5.71 -35.86
CA ARG A 42 -2.94 -5.28 -36.81
C ARG A 42 -2.34 -3.93 -36.39
N LEU A 43 -3.17 -2.95 -36.05
CA LEU A 43 -2.72 -1.63 -35.60
C LEU A 43 -1.85 -1.72 -34.34
N LEU A 44 -2.21 -2.57 -33.38
CA LEU A 44 -1.37 -2.83 -32.20
C LEU A 44 0.01 -3.40 -32.57
N ARG A 45 0.08 -4.30 -33.56
CA ARG A 45 1.34 -4.88 -34.06
C ARG A 45 2.13 -3.94 -34.98
N GLU A 46 1.51 -2.93 -35.55
CA GLU A 46 2.21 -1.92 -36.35
C GLU A 46 2.73 -0.77 -35.47
N GLY A 47 2.22 -0.65 -34.25
CA GLY A 47 2.64 0.38 -33.29
C GLY A 47 3.12 -0.20 -31.96
N PRO A 48 2.39 0.02 -30.85
CA PRO A 48 2.91 -0.11 -29.49
C PRO A 48 3.24 -1.53 -29.06
N VAL A 49 2.85 -2.54 -29.83
CA VAL A 49 3.00 -3.96 -29.50
C VAL A 49 3.67 -4.73 -30.66
N ALA A 50 4.56 -4.07 -31.41
CA ALA A 50 5.11 -4.58 -32.68
C ALA A 50 5.90 -5.90 -32.60
N GLY A 51 6.44 -6.25 -31.42
CA GLY A 51 7.15 -7.50 -31.20
C GLY A 51 6.26 -8.73 -30.98
N ARG A 52 4.92 -8.58 -30.90
CA ARG A 52 4.02 -9.67 -30.50
C ARG A 52 3.33 -10.35 -31.66
N ALA A 53 3.26 -11.69 -31.57
CA ALA A 53 2.47 -12.49 -32.48
C ALA A 53 0.97 -12.19 -32.33
N LYS A 54 0.22 -12.24 -33.45
CA LYS A 54 -1.24 -12.06 -33.47
C LYS A 54 -1.96 -12.83 -32.36
N GLY A 55 -1.64 -14.12 -32.20
CA GLY A 55 -2.27 -14.98 -31.19
C GLY A 55 -1.95 -14.57 -29.74
N SER A 56 -0.80 -13.93 -29.49
CA SER A 56 -0.46 -13.42 -28.15
C SER A 56 -1.39 -12.26 -27.77
N ILE A 57 -1.71 -11.39 -28.72
CA ILE A 57 -2.64 -10.28 -28.52
C ILE A 57 -4.06 -10.81 -28.33
N GLU A 58 -4.51 -11.78 -29.14
CA GLU A 58 -5.83 -12.40 -28.97
C GLU A 58 -5.99 -13.00 -27.56
N PHE A 59 -4.98 -13.73 -27.08
CA PHE A 59 -4.98 -14.27 -25.73
C PHE A 59 -4.95 -13.16 -24.67
N ARG A 60 -4.24 -12.06 -24.92
CA ARG A 60 -4.25 -10.89 -24.03
C ARG A 60 -5.65 -10.28 -23.91
N MET A 61 -6.39 -10.16 -25.00
CA MET A 61 -7.77 -9.67 -24.97
C MET A 61 -8.69 -10.60 -24.16
N GLN A 62 -8.48 -11.92 -24.23
CA GLN A 62 -9.19 -12.88 -23.39
C GLN A 62 -8.86 -12.73 -21.90
N ASN A 63 -7.58 -12.46 -21.56
CA ASN A 63 -7.19 -12.16 -20.18
C ASN A 63 -7.88 -10.89 -19.67
N ILE A 64 -7.98 -9.84 -20.49
CA ILE A 64 -8.69 -8.60 -20.14
C ILE A 64 -10.17 -8.89 -19.89
N SER A 65 -10.82 -9.67 -20.77
CA SER A 65 -12.21 -10.12 -20.55
C SER A 65 -12.38 -10.86 -19.22
N THR A 66 -11.43 -11.74 -18.84
CA THR A 66 -11.49 -12.44 -17.54
C THR A 66 -11.43 -11.47 -16.38
N VAL A 67 -10.55 -10.47 -16.42
CA VAL A 67 -10.40 -9.49 -15.34
C VAL A 67 -11.66 -8.62 -15.22
N LEU A 68 -12.20 -8.12 -16.33
CA LEU A 68 -13.44 -7.33 -16.34
C LEU A 68 -14.61 -8.12 -15.73
N VAL A 69 -14.83 -9.36 -16.19
CA VAL A 69 -15.91 -10.22 -15.67
C VAL A 69 -15.74 -10.50 -14.17
N ARG A 70 -14.51 -10.76 -13.69
CA ARG A 70 -14.24 -10.96 -12.25
C ARG A 70 -14.54 -9.72 -11.41
N MET A 71 -14.42 -8.55 -12.00
CA MET A 71 -14.77 -7.28 -11.38
C MET A 71 -16.25 -6.90 -11.55
N GLY A 72 -17.05 -7.74 -12.22
CA GLY A 72 -18.47 -7.47 -12.48
C GLY A 72 -18.75 -6.53 -13.66
N TRP A 73 -17.77 -6.28 -14.52
CA TRP A 73 -17.90 -5.42 -15.69
C TRP A 73 -18.19 -6.20 -16.97
N ASP A 74 -18.86 -5.53 -17.91
CA ASP A 74 -19.08 -6.08 -19.25
C ASP A 74 -17.76 -6.31 -19.99
N ARG A 75 -17.77 -7.32 -20.85
CA ARG A 75 -16.66 -7.66 -21.76
C ARG A 75 -17.13 -7.53 -23.20
N ILE A 76 -16.17 -7.49 -24.12
CA ILE A 76 -16.46 -7.67 -25.54
C ILE A 76 -16.98 -9.10 -25.76
N GLU A 77 -18.16 -9.26 -26.37
CA GLU A 77 -18.79 -10.57 -26.56
C GLU A 77 -17.88 -11.52 -27.35
N GLY A 78 -17.23 -10.97 -28.38
CA GLY A 78 -16.30 -11.68 -29.25
C GLY A 78 -14.95 -12.09 -28.63
N TYR A 79 -14.65 -11.68 -27.39
CA TYR A 79 -13.46 -12.10 -26.64
C TYR A 79 -13.87 -12.89 -25.40
N LYS A 80 -13.95 -14.21 -25.53
CA LYS A 80 -14.31 -15.12 -24.43
C LYS A 80 -13.26 -15.05 -23.31
N PRO A 81 -13.65 -15.01 -22.02
CA PRO A 81 -12.72 -15.02 -20.91
C PRO A 81 -11.75 -16.22 -20.97
N ALA A 82 -10.47 -15.95 -20.75
CA ALA A 82 -9.46 -16.98 -20.55
C ALA A 82 -9.76 -17.78 -19.26
N LYS A 83 -9.49 -19.08 -19.27
CA LYS A 83 -9.74 -19.98 -18.12
C LYS A 83 -8.93 -19.56 -16.89
N ASN A 84 -7.66 -19.22 -17.10
CA ASN A 84 -6.71 -18.86 -16.05
C ASN A 84 -5.92 -17.62 -16.48
N VAL A 85 -5.73 -16.70 -15.53
CA VAL A 85 -4.84 -15.54 -15.66
C VAL A 85 -3.90 -15.57 -14.47
N GLY A 86 -2.59 -15.49 -14.71
CA GLY A 86 -1.60 -15.44 -13.62
C GLY A 86 -1.78 -14.19 -12.76
N THR A 87 -1.54 -14.30 -11.46
CA THR A 87 -1.79 -13.22 -10.48
C THR A 87 -1.06 -11.93 -10.82
N GLY A 88 0.22 -12.00 -11.18
CA GLY A 88 0.99 -10.82 -11.60
C GLY A 88 0.47 -10.17 -12.88
N VAL A 89 -0.05 -10.97 -13.81
CA VAL A 89 -0.68 -10.46 -15.04
C VAL A 89 -2.02 -9.79 -14.74
N GLU A 90 -2.85 -10.41 -13.90
CA GLU A 90 -4.13 -9.84 -13.49
C GLU A 90 -3.93 -8.49 -12.80
N GLN A 91 -2.97 -8.38 -11.88
CA GLN A 91 -2.66 -7.13 -11.19
C GLN A 91 -2.28 -6.02 -12.18
N ARG A 92 -1.44 -6.32 -13.16
CA ARG A 92 -1.00 -5.34 -14.17
C ARG A 92 -2.15 -4.92 -15.10
N ILE A 93 -3.06 -5.83 -15.43
CA ILE A 93 -4.29 -5.49 -16.19
C ILE A 93 -5.19 -4.56 -15.36
N ARG A 94 -5.39 -4.86 -14.08
CA ARG A 94 -6.16 -4.00 -13.16
C ARG A 94 -5.57 -2.60 -13.07
N GLN A 95 -4.25 -2.47 -12.96
CA GLN A 95 -3.56 -1.18 -12.96
C GLN A 95 -3.77 -0.41 -14.28
N ALA A 96 -3.63 -1.08 -15.43
CA ALA A 96 -3.88 -0.46 -16.73
C ALA A 96 -5.34 -0.02 -16.91
N LEU A 97 -6.32 -0.80 -16.42
CA LEU A 97 -7.74 -0.45 -16.43
C LEU A 97 -8.04 0.75 -15.51
N ALA A 98 -7.47 0.79 -14.31
CA ALA A 98 -7.62 1.91 -13.38
C ALA A 98 -7.00 3.20 -13.95
N ALA A 99 -5.83 3.12 -14.60
CA ALA A 99 -5.19 4.25 -15.27
C ALA A 99 -6.01 4.82 -16.43
N GLN A 100 -6.89 4.01 -17.02
CA GLN A 100 -7.85 4.42 -18.06
C GLN A 100 -9.18 4.92 -17.47
N GLY A 101 -9.28 5.07 -16.14
CA GLY A 101 -10.48 5.57 -15.46
C GLY A 101 -11.65 4.58 -15.43
N VAL A 102 -11.41 3.29 -15.68
CA VAL A 102 -12.47 2.27 -15.66
C VAL A 102 -13.02 2.09 -14.24
N PHE A 103 -12.16 2.17 -13.23
CA PHE A 103 -12.53 2.08 -11.82
C PHE A 103 -11.43 2.73 -10.96
N GLU A 104 -11.79 3.17 -9.75
CA GLU A 104 -10.81 3.59 -8.76
C GLU A 104 -9.99 2.39 -8.30
N SER A 105 -8.65 2.50 -8.31
CA SER A 105 -7.81 1.40 -7.84
C SER A 105 -8.17 1.01 -6.41
N GLU A 106 -7.98 -0.26 -6.04
CA GLU A 106 -8.17 -0.71 -4.65
C GLU A 106 -7.29 0.08 -3.65
N ASP A 107 -6.21 0.69 -4.12
CA ASP A 107 -5.35 1.54 -3.33
C ASP A 107 -5.95 2.95 -3.09
N ALA A 108 -6.89 3.41 -3.93
CA ALA A 108 -7.61 4.68 -3.77
C ALA A 108 -8.89 4.54 -2.92
N ALA A 109 -9.35 3.31 -2.67
CA ALA A 109 -10.56 3.07 -1.89
C ALA A 109 -10.44 3.65 -0.46
N GLN A 110 -11.50 4.34 -0.05
CA GLN A 110 -11.64 4.89 1.31
C GLN A 110 -11.68 3.76 2.35
N THR A 111 -11.19 4.04 3.57
CA THR A 111 -11.17 3.06 4.66
C THR A 111 -11.14 3.76 6.02
N ALA A 112 -11.75 3.13 7.03
CA ALA A 112 -11.66 3.54 8.43
C ALA A 112 -10.48 2.84 9.16
N ASP A 113 -9.85 1.85 8.55
CA ASP A 113 -8.68 1.17 9.10
C ASP A 113 -7.39 1.97 8.82
N GLU A 114 -6.80 2.54 9.88
CA GLU A 114 -5.63 3.42 9.82
C GLU A 114 -4.41 2.74 9.16
N GLN A 115 -4.18 1.44 9.43
CA GLN A 115 -3.03 0.73 8.84
C GLN A 115 -3.19 0.57 7.32
N THR A 116 -4.39 0.22 6.87
CA THR A 116 -4.74 0.14 5.45
C THR A 116 -4.63 1.52 4.81
N LEU A 117 -5.10 2.58 5.47
CA LEU A 117 -5.01 3.95 4.99
C LEU A 117 -3.55 4.37 4.77
N ILE A 118 -2.68 4.20 5.78
CA ILE A 118 -1.25 4.54 5.69
C ILE A 118 -0.57 3.77 4.55
N ARG A 119 -0.84 2.46 4.44
CA ARG A 119 -0.26 1.61 3.38
C ARG A 119 -0.68 2.09 1.98
N ARG A 120 -1.97 2.39 1.81
CA ARG A 120 -2.54 2.91 0.55
C ARG A 120 -1.95 4.27 0.21
N ALA A 121 -1.94 5.19 1.17
CA ALA A 121 -1.38 6.53 1.02
C ALA A 121 0.10 6.50 0.64
N SER A 122 0.90 5.62 1.26
CA SER A 122 2.34 5.48 0.94
C SER A 122 2.58 5.05 -0.51
N LYS A 123 1.71 4.21 -1.08
CA LYS A 123 1.80 3.82 -2.50
C LYS A 123 1.36 4.96 -3.43
N LEU A 124 0.27 5.63 -3.10
CA LEU A 124 -0.25 6.76 -3.88
C LEU A 124 0.74 7.94 -3.88
N GLN A 125 1.44 8.16 -2.77
CA GLN A 125 2.49 9.18 -2.67
C GLN A 125 3.64 8.98 -3.68
N GLN A 126 3.88 7.75 -4.13
CA GLN A 126 4.91 7.44 -5.13
C GLN A 126 4.44 7.70 -6.57
N GLN A 127 3.17 8.06 -6.76
CA GLN A 127 2.57 8.34 -8.05
C GLN A 127 2.36 9.85 -8.23
N PRO A 128 2.38 10.35 -9.48
CA PRO A 128 2.07 11.76 -9.73
C PRO A 128 0.58 12.03 -9.48
N PHE A 129 0.29 13.05 -8.67
CA PHE A 129 -1.06 13.59 -8.55
C PHE A 129 -1.35 14.51 -9.73
N THR A 130 -2.22 14.07 -10.64
CA THR A 130 -2.65 14.86 -11.81
C THR A 130 -3.81 15.81 -11.49
N GLN A 131 -4.55 15.52 -10.43
CA GLN A 131 -5.70 16.31 -9.95
C GLN A 131 -5.66 16.38 -8.43
N LEU A 132 -6.19 17.47 -7.87
CA LEU A 132 -6.40 17.59 -6.43
C LEU A 132 -7.49 16.62 -5.99
N PRO A 133 -7.30 15.83 -4.91
CA PRO A 133 -8.35 14.98 -4.39
C PRO A 133 -9.49 15.80 -3.79
N ASP A 134 -10.74 15.50 -4.16
CA ASP A 134 -11.94 16.17 -3.62
C ASP A 134 -12.18 15.82 -2.14
N GLY A 135 -11.74 14.63 -1.70
CA GLY A 135 -11.91 14.15 -0.34
C GLY A 135 -13.35 13.72 0.01
N ILE A 136 -13.65 13.63 1.31
CA ILE A 136 -14.98 13.25 1.82
C ILE A 136 -15.54 14.43 2.62
N ALA A 137 -16.57 15.10 2.10
CA ALA A 137 -17.18 16.26 2.76
C ALA A 137 -17.80 15.92 4.13
N GLN A 138 -18.37 14.73 4.27
CA GLN A 138 -18.95 14.23 5.53
C GLN A 138 -18.47 12.80 5.81
N PRO A 139 -17.31 12.64 6.47
CA PRO A 139 -16.76 11.32 6.76
C PRO A 139 -17.68 10.47 7.64
N GLN A 140 -17.89 9.21 7.26
CA GLN A 140 -18.63 8.25 8.08
C GLN A 140 -17.86 7.90 9.34
N LYS A 141 -18.53 7.96 10.50
CA LYS A 141 -17.97 7.49 11.77
C LYS A 141 -18.14 5.98 11.88
N VAL A 142 -17.08 5.30 12.31
CA VAL A 142 -17.07 3.86 12.59
C VAL A 142 -16.56 3.64 14.01
N SER A 143 -17.28 2.83 14.78
CA SER A 143 -16.85 2.44 16.14
C SER A 143 -15.95 1.21 16.07
N THR A 144 -14.84 1.22 16.80
CA THR A 144 -13.88 0.11 16.89
C THR A 144 -13.80 -0.42 18.31
N VAL A 145 -13.75 -1.75 18.47
CA VAL A 145 -13.45 -2.39 19.75
C VAL A 145 -11.96 -2.74 19.78
N SER A 146 -11.22 -2.22 20.75
CA SER A 146 -9.79 -2.48 20.91
C SER A 146 -9.47 -3.03 22.30
N ALA A 147 -8.69 -4.10 22.37
CA ALA A 147 -8.12 -4.57 23.62
C ALA A 147 -6.97 -3.66 24.08
N THR A 148 -6.95 -3.31 25.36
CA THR A 148 -5.86 -2.54 25.98
C THR A 148 -5.34 -3.24 27.23
N PHE A 149 -4.12 -2.90 27.63
CA PHE A 149 -3.52 -3.41 28.87
C PHE A 149 -3.75 -2.42 30.00
N VAL A 150 -4.14 -2.92 31.17
CA VAL A 150 -4.07 -2.16 32.42
C VAL A 150 -2.59 -1.98 32.77
N ARG A 151 -2.19 -0.75 33.11
CA ARG A 151 -0.79 -0.37 33.39
C ARG A 151 -0.69 0.28 34.76
N ASP A 152 0.44 0.07 35.43
CA ASP A 152 0.73 0.69 36.72
C ASP A 152 1.19 2.14 36.53
N PRO A 153 0.41 3.14 37.00
CA PRO A 153 0.79 4.54 36.88
C PRO A 153 2.10 4.87 37.61
N LYS A 154 2.52 4.08 38.61
CA LYS A 154 3.80 4.29 39.31
C LYS A 154 5.00 4.03 38.43
N VAL A 155 4.94 3.01 37.56
CA VAL A 155 6.00 2.72 36.59
C VAL A 155 6.16 3.90 35.65
N ARG A 156 5.05 4.40 35.11
CA ARG A 156 5.04 5.58 34.24
C ARG A 156 5.64 6.80 34.94
N ALA A 157 5.13 7.14 36.12
CA ALA A 157 5.58 8.32 36.86
C ALA A 157 7.08 8.26 37.21
N TRP A 158 7.56 7.09 37.64
CA TRP A 158 8.95 6.89 37.98
C TRP A 158 9.87 7.06 36.75
N VAL A 159 9.53 6.42 35.62
CA VAL A 159 10.35 6.50 34.39
C VAL A 159 10.44 7.93 33.86
N LEU A 160 9.34 8.68 33.88
CA LEU A 160 9.34 10.09 33.44
C LEU A 160 10.14 10.98 34.38
N LYS A 161 10.05 10.75 35.70
CA LYS A 161 10.82 11.48 36.70
C LYS A 161 12.32 11.23 36.54
N GLU A 162 12.71 9.97 36.35
CA GLU A 162 14.10 9.57 36.15
C GLU A 162 14.71 10.18 34.89
N ALA A 163 13.93 10.27 33.80
CA ALA A 163 14.36 10.86 32.55
C ALA A 163 14.57 12.39 32.62
N ASN A 164 14.01 13.06 33.63
CA ASN A 164 14.15 14.50 33.87
C ASN A 164 13.92 15.37 32.62
N GLY A 165 12.88 15.04 31.85
CA GLY A 165 12.54 15.76 30.61
C GLY A 165 13.50 15.57 29.44
N ILE A 166 14.44 14.62 29.53
CA ILE A 166 15.38 14.28 28.46
C ILE A 166 15.00 12.92 27.87
N CYS A 167 14.86 12.84 26.56
CA CYS A 167 14.56 11.59 25.85
C CYS A 167 15.72 10.60 26.00
N GLU A 168 15.44 9.40 26.50
CA GLU A 168 16.45 8.36 26.74
C GLU A 168 16.97 7.69 25.45
N GLY A 169 16.28 7.90 24.33
CA GLY A 169 16.70 7.42 23.02
C GLY A 169 17.70 8.33 22.31
N CYS A 170 17.35 9.61 22.15
CA CYS A 170 18.17 10.58 21.41
C CYS A 170 18.95 11.58 22.28
N GLY A 171 18.64 11.70 23.57
CA GLY A 171 19.27 12.67 24.47
C GLY A 171 18.77 14.11 24.32
N ALA A 172 17.77 14.36 23.48
CA ALA A 172 17.18 15.69 23.34
C ALA A 172 16.15 15.98 24.45
N ASN A 173 15.97 17.26 24.77
CA ASN A 173 14.89 17.71 25.66
C ASN A 173 13.52 17.34 25.11
N ALA A 174 12.54 17.23 26.00
CA ALA A 174 11.13 17.07 25.64
C ALA A 174 10.70 18.19 24.67
N PRO A 175 9.88 17.88 23.65
CA PRO A 175 9.52 18.84 22.61
C PRO A 175 8.59 19.96 23.09
N PHE A 176 7.82 19.72 24.16
CA PHE A 176 6.89 20.67 24.76
C PHE A 176 6.52 20.22 26.17
N GLU A 177 5.71 21.00 26.87
CA GLU A 177 5.19 20.70 28.21
C GLU A 177 3.67 20.49 28.21
N VAL A 178 3.18 19.68 29.15
CA VAL A 178 1.75 19.49 29.45
C VAL A 178 1.58 19.64 30.95
N ASP A 179 0.68 20.52 31.39
CA ASP A 179 0.44 20.83 32.80
C ASP A 179 1.73 21.19 33.59
N GLY A 180 2.65 21.90 32.92
CA GLY A 180 3.94 22.31 33.49
C GLY A 180 4.98 21.18 33.63
N LEU A 181 4.74 20.02 33.02
CA LEU A 181 5.67 18.89 33.01
C LEU A 181 6.18 18.62 31.58
N PRO A 182 7.48 18.29 31.40
CA PRO A 182 8.04 17.91 30.11
C PRO A 182 7.31 16.70 29.49
N PHE A 183 6.91 16.82 28.22
CA PHE A 183 6.17 15.78 27.52
C PHE A 183 7.09 14.70 26.92
N LEU A 184 7.11 13.53 27.56
CA LEU A 184 7.69 12.30 27.02
C LEU A 184 6.67 11.15 27.09
N GLU A 185 6.81 10.18 26.20
CA GLU A 185 5.99 8.97 26.15
C GLU A 185 6.76 7.81 26.79
N VAL A 186 6.12 7.08 27.70
CA VAL A 186 6.68 5.85 28.26
C VAL A 186 6.43 4.70 27.28
N HIS A 187 7.51 4.08 26.84
CA HIS A 187 7.54 2.98 25.90
C HIS A 187 8.07 1.71 26.58
N HIS A 188 7.36 0.59 26.40
CA HIS A 188 7.83 -0.73 26.82
C HIS A 188 8.71 -1.34 25.73
N VAL A 189 10.00 -1.52 26.01
CA VAL A 189 11.02 -1.94 25.04
C VAL A 189 10.68 -3.31 24.43
N LYS A 190 10.34 -4.29 25.28
CA LYS A 190 9.55 -5.45 24.87
C LYS A 190 8.08 -5.07 24.97
N HIS A 191 7.40 -5.02 23.84
CA HIS A 191 6.00 -4.61 23.79
C HIS A 191 5.11 -5.52 24.66
N LEU A 192 4.14 -4.94 25.37
CA LEU A 192 3.19 -5.69 26.20
C LEU A 192 2.42 -6.76 25.38
N ALA A 193 2.05 -6.44 24.15
CA ALA A 193 1.42 -7.39 23.22
C ALA A 193 2.31 -8.60 22.87
N GLN A 194 3.63 -8.47 23.08
CA GLN A 194 4.63 -9.53 22.89
C GLN A 194 5.08 -10.10 24.25
N LYS A 195 4.23 -10.02 25.27
CA LYS A 195 4.47 -10.51 26.64
C LYS A 195 5.62 -9.81 27.37
N GLY A 196 5.91 -8.55 27.03
CA GLY A 196 6.79 -7.72 27.86
C GLY A 196 6.14 -7.32 29.18
N SER A 197 6.95 -7.12 30.21
CA SER A 197 6.46 -6.72 31.52
C SER A 197 6.17 -5.21 31.60
N ASP A 198 5.23 -4.82 32.45
CA ASP A 198 5.03 -3.41 32.85
C ASP A 198 5.91 -3.10 34.07
N ARG A 199 7.23 -3.02 33.84
CA ARG A 199 8.24 -2.76 34.87
C ARG A 199 9.23 -1.70 34.41
N ILE A 200 9.86 -1.04 35.37
CA ILE A 200 10.91 -0.03 35.10
C ILE A 200 12.10 -0.61 34.31
N THR A 201 12.33 -1.93 34.41
CA THR A 201 13.38 -2.66 33.68
C THR A 201 13.03 -2.93 32.22
N ASN A 202 11.80 -2.65 31.81
CA ASN A 202 11.35 -2.79 30.43
C ASN A 202 10.79 -1.47 29.88
N ALA A 203 10.94 -0.34 30.59
CA ALA A 203 10.30 0.92 30.24
C ALA A 203 11.28 2.09 30.12
N VAL A 204 11.10 2.90 29.08
CA VAL A 204 11.90 4.10 28.77
C VAL A 204 11.01 5.30 28.47
N ALA A 205 11.50 6.51 28.77
CA ALA A 205 10.88 7.77 28.37
C ALA A 205 11.47 8.26 27.04
N LEU A 206 10.61 8.38 26.02
CA LEU A 206 11.01 8.77 24.67
C LEU A 206 10.24 10.01 24.22
N CYS A 207 10.87 10.86 23.40
CA CYS A 207 10.13 11.86 22.65
C CYS A 207 9.23 11.18 21.60
N PRO A 208 8.19 11.86 21.08
CA PRO A 208 7.26 11.27 20.12
C PRO A 208 7.97 10.65 18.89
N ASN A 209 9.01 11.31 18.39
CA ASN A 209 9.78 10.82 17.24
C ASN A 209 10.52 9.51 17.56
N CYS A 210 11.20 9.42 18.71
CA CYS A 210 11.90 8.21 19.13
C CYS A 210 10.93 7.08 19.47
N HIS A 211 9.80 7.38 20.08
CA HIS A 211 8.76 6.40 20.34
C HIS A 211 8.23 5.80 19.04
N GLN A 212 7.94 6.64 18.03
CA GLN A 212 7.51 6.17 16.72
C GLN A 212 8.58 5.39 15.97
N ARG A 213 9.87 5.75 16.12
CA ARG A 213 10.99 4.98 15.57
C ARG A 213 10.98 3.54 16.09
N CYS A 214 10.79 3.31 17.39
CA CYS A 214 10.67 1.95 17.96
C CYS A 214 9.56 1.12 17.31
N HIS A 215 8.44 1.74 16.93
CA HIS A 215 7.31 1.03 16.35
C HIS A 215 7.43 0.81 14.84
N ARG A 216 7.92 1.82 14.10
CA ARG A 216 7.67 1.94 12.66
C ARG A 216 8.92 2.02 11.80
N SER A 217 10.08 2.35 12.34
CA SER A 217 11.26 2.56 11.49
C SER A 217 11.84 1.24 10.98
N SER A 218 12.54 1.32 9.86
CA SER A 218 13.31 0.19 9.31
C SER A 218 14.50 -0.19 10.19
N ASP A 219 14.99 0.72 11.03
CA ASP A 219 16.13 0.53 11.93
C ASP A 219 15.73 0.29 13.39
N ARG A 220 14.45 -0.02 13.66
CA ARG A 220 13.91 -0.18 15.01
C ARG A 220 14.70 -1.17 15.88
N GLU A 221 15.18 -2.27 15.29
CA GLU A 221 15.93 -3.30 16.02
C GLU A 221 17.26 -2.72 16.52
N ALA A 222 18.03 -2.09 15.62
CA ALA A 222 19.27 -1.42 15.99
C ALA A 222 19.04 -0.27 16.98
N PHE A 223 17.93 0.47 16.84
CA PHE A 223 17.57 1.53 17.78
C PHE A 223 17.24 0.98 19.17
N THR A 224 16.47 -0.11 19.24
CA THR A 224 16.14 -0.82 20.49
C THR A 224 17.38 -1.38 21.17
N GLU A 225 18.32 -1.96 20.42
CA GLU A 225 19.62 -2.40 20.94
C GLU A 225 20.39 -1.23 21.57
N GLY A 226 20.35 -0.06 20.93
CA GLY A 226 20.92 1.17 21.48
C GLY A 226 20.29 1.62 22.80
N LEU A 227 19.00 1.35 23.03
CA LEU A 227 18.34 1.64 24.31
C LEU A 227 18.90 0.76 25.43
N TYR A 228 19.06 -0.55 25.20
CA TYR A 228 19.66 -1.46 26.18
C TYR A 228 21.10 -1.07 26.54
N ALA A 229 21.87 -0.52 25.59
CA ALA A 229 23.22 -0.05 25.86
C ALA A 229 23.29 1.26 26.66
N LYS A 230 22.33 2.17 26.46
CA LYS A 230 22.31 3.51 27.07
C LYS A 230 21.65 3.53 28.44
N VAL A 231 20.58 2.76 28.62
CA VAL A 231 19.71 2.84 29.80
C VAL A 231 20.02 1.66 30.72
N GLY A 232 20.87 1.90 31.71
CA GLY A 232 21.44 0.84 32.56
C GLY A 232 20.44 0.05 33.41
N ARG A 233 19.21 0.55 33.60
CA ARG A 233 18.14 -0.19 34.31
C ARG A 233 17.43 -1.23 33.45
N LEU A 234 17.60 -1.20 32.13
CA LEU A 234 16.89 -2.13 31.24
C LEU A 234 17.43 -3.55 31.37
N ALA A 235 16.51 -4.51 31.47
CA ALA A 235 16.80 -5.93 31.46
C ALA A 235 16.11 -6.61 30.27
N ARG A 236 16.79 -7.56 29.63
CA ARG A 236 16.18 -8.34 28.53
C ARG A 236 15.21 -9.37 29.09
N GLU A 237 14.07 -9.50 28.42
CA GLU A 237 12.96 -10.40 28.79
C GLU A 237 12.52 -11.26 27.62
#